data_AF-A0A919ZSC0-F1
#
_entry.id   AF-A0A919ZSC0-F1
#
_cell.length_a   1.000
_cell.length_b   1.000
_cell.length_c   1.000
_cell.angle_alpha   90.00
_cell.angle_beta   90.00
_cell.angle_gamma   90.00
#
_symmetry.space_group_name_H-M   'P 1'
#
loop_
_entity.id
_entity.type
_entity.pdbx_description
1 polymer ?
#
loop_
_entity_poly.entity_id
_entity_poly.type
_entity_poly.pdbx_seq_one_letter_code
_entity_poly.pdbx_strand_id
1 'polypeptide(L)'
;MITSDHEGMILVGGNFISLDAYKKALACNVAGVVVGGFNYYDLEEVLGYTLGVAITGSEDLVTSLVVTEGYGKIQMGQQTYDLLSGSNGRLASINGATQIRAGVIRPEIIIPINDASKNSNENKAEKTTGMIAGSTVRVIRSPNFGKIGIVKELPAELRKMESETMVRVAIIDIDGKQFEIPRSNLEVVEID
;
A
#
# COMPACT_ATOMS: atom_id res chain seq x y z
N MET A 1 -11.81 8.46 18.94
CA MET A 1 -11.75 7.62 20.17
C MET A 1 -12.48 6.32 19.86
N ILE A 2 -11.93 5.15 20.22
CA ILE A 2 -12.57 3.85 19.94
C ILE A 2 -13.50 3.49 21.11
N THR A 3 -14.77 3.25 20.81
CA THR A 3 -15.83 2.89 21.76
C THR A 3 -16.41 1.50 21.43
N SER A 4 -17.29 1.01 22.30
CA SER A 4 -18.04 -0.25 22.11
C SER A 4 -18.95 -0.24 20.88
N ASP A 5 -19.37 0.94 20.41
CA ASP A 5 -20.23 1.06 19.23
C ASP A 5 -19.52 0.66 17.92
N HIS A 6 -18.19 0.48 17.97
CA HIS A 6 -17.39 0.01 16.84
C HIS A 6 -17.25 -1.52 16.77
N GLU A 7 -17.94 -2.27 17.62
CA GLU A 7 -17.95 -3.74 17.57
C GLU A 7 -18.33 -4.22 16.16
N GLY A 8 -17.54 -5.15 15.63
CA GLY A 8 -17.72 -5.69 14.27
C GLY A 8 -17.40 -4.72 13.12
N MET A 9 -16.98 -3.48 13.40
CA MET A 9 -16.63 -2.51 12.36
C MET A 9 -15.18 -2.64 11.90
N ILE A 10 -14.89 -2.13 10.69
CA ILE A 10 -13.53 -1.93 10.20
C ILE A 10 -13.21 -0.43 10.35
N LEU A 11 -12.18 -0.10 11.12
CA LEU A 11 -11.79 1.27 11.42
C LEU A 11 -10.63 1.72 10.54
N VAL A 12 -10.71 2.93 9.99
CA VAL A 12 -9.65 3.52 9.16
C VAL A 12 -9.02 4.70 9.90
N GLY A 13 -7.76 4.56 10.30
CA GLY A 13 -7.04 5.57 11.10
C GLY A 13 -6.15 6.52 10.28
N GLY A 14 -5.86 6.20 9.01
CA GLY A 14 -5.15 7.06 8.05
C GLY A 14 -3.66 7.32 8.32
N ASN A 15 -3.17 7.25 9.56
CA ASN A 15 -1.74 7.41 9.86
C ASN A 15 -1.25 6.29 10.76
N PHE A 16 -1.12 6.53 12.06
CA PHE A 16 -0.52 5.58 13.00
C PHE A 16 -1.51 5.29 14.12
N ILE A 17 -1.61 4.03 14.51
CA ILE A 17 -2.33 3.62 15.72
C ILE A 17 -1.32 3.26 16.81
N SER A 18 -1.53 3.78 18.03
CA SER A 18 -0.75 3.40 19.20
C SER A 18 -1.15 2.01 19.71
N LEU A 19 -0.27 1.37 20.47
CA LEU A 19 -0.59 0.13 21.16
C LEU A 19 -1.86 0.24 22.00
N ASP A 20 -2.01 1.31 22.79
CA ASP A 20 -3.20 1.50 23.64
C ASP A 20 -4.49 1.57 22.81
N ALA A 21 -4.45 2.25 21.68
CA ALA A 21 -5.60 2.35 20.79
C ALA A 21 -5.89 1.00 20.13
N TYR A 22 -4.87 0.23 19.74
CA TYR A 22 -5.06 -1.09 19.15
C TYR A 22 -5.58 -2.11 20.19
N LYS A 23 -5.06 -2.11 21.42
CA LYS A 23 -5.62 -2.86 22.55
C LYS A 23 -7.06 -2.47 22.84
N LYS A 24 -7.41 -1.19 22.69
CA LYS A 24 -8.79 -0.74 22.82
C LYS A 24 -9.69 -1.30 21.70
N ALA A 25 -9.20 -1.39 20.47
CA ALA A 25 -9.91 -2.02 19.37
C ALA A 25 -10.18 -3.51 19.63
N LEU A 26 -9.17 -4.24 20.11
CA LEU A 26 -9.30 -5.64 20.54
C LEU A 26 -10.37 -5.79 21.64
N ALA A 27 -10.29 -4.96 22.68
CA ALA A 27 -11.25 -4.99 23.80
C ALA A 27 -12.69 -4.62 23.40
N CYS A 28 -12.87 -3.93 22.28
CA CYS A 28 -14.18 -3.56 21.74
C CYS A 28 -14.65 -4.50 20.61
N ASN A 29 -13.98 -5.63 20.36
CA ASN A 29 -14.31 -6.58 19.30
C ASN A 29 -14.45 -5.92 17.92
N VAL A 30 -13.61 -4.92 17.64
CA VAL A 30 -13.52 -4.31 16.32
C VAL A 30 -13.06 -5.38 15.32
N ALA A 31 -13.71 -5.51 14.17
CA ALA A 31 -13.36 -6.55 13.19
C ALA A 31 -11.98 -6.30 12.54
N GLY A 32 -11.62 -5.03 12.33
CA GLY A 32 -10.28 -4.70 11.84
C GLY A 32 -9.91 -3.23 11.93
N VAL A 33 -8.62 -2.96 11.81
CA VAL A 33 -8.00 -1.63 11.81
C VAL A 33 -7.10 -1.50 10.59
N VAL A 34 -7.28 -0.42 9.84
CA VAL A 34 -6.48 -0.07 8.65
C VAL A 34 -5.78 1.25 8.89
N VAL A 35 -4.45 1.24 8.83
CA VAL A 35 -3.60 2.39 9.14
C VAL A 35 -2.40 2.47 8.20
N GLY A 36 -1.79 3.65 8.09
CA GLY A 36 -0.55 3.82 7.35
C GLY A 36 0.63 3.13 8.02
N GLY A 37 0.70 3.18 9.35
CA GLY A 37 1.80 2.61 10.12
C GLY A 37 1.44 2.06 11.50
N PHE A 38 2.27 1.13 11.97
CA PHE A 38 2.21 0.56 13.33
C PHE A 38 3.62 0.32 13.86
N ASN A 39 3.82 0.28 15.18
CA ASN A 39 5.14 -0.03 15.73
C ASN A 39 5.36 -1.54 15.72
N TYR A 40 6.44 -1.99 15.08
CA TYR A 40 6.76 -3.42 14.99
C TYR A 40 6.89 -4.09 16.36
N TYR A 41 7.54 -3.42 17.31
CA TYR A 41 7.79 -3.97 18.65
C TYR A 41 6.52 -4.12 19.48
N ASP A 42 5.47 -3.35 19.17
CA ASP A 42 4.19 -3.42 19.88
C ASP A 42 3.42 -4.71 19.52
N LEU A 43 3.77 -5.39 18.41
CA LEU A 43 3.17 -6.67 18.03
C LEU A 43 3.44 -7.76 19.06
N GLU A 44 4.65 -7.80 19.64
CA GLU A 44 5.00 -8.80 20.65
C GLU A 44 4.16 -8.64 21.91
N GLU A 45 3.85 -7.39 22.28
CA GLU A 45 2.99 -7.11 23.44
C GLU A 45 1.52 -7.48 23.19
N VAL A 46 1.06 -7.44 21.94
CA VAL A 46 -0.28 -7.89 21.55
C VAL A 46 -0.37 -9.42 21.48
N LEU A 47 0.62 -10.04 20.85
CA LEU A 47 0.60 -11.46 20.51
C LEU A 47 1.13 -12.36 21.65
N GLY A 48 1.96 -11.80 22.54
CA GLY A 48 2.68 -12.56 23.56
C GLY A 48 3.90 -13.33 23.04
N TYR A 49 4.28 -13.13 21.77
CA TYR A 49 5.46 -13.71 21.14
C TYR A 49 5.94 -12.87 19.96
N THR A 50 7.20 -13.06 19.56
CA THR A 50 7.77 -12.38 18.40
C THR A 50 7.17 -12.90 17.09
N LEU A 51 6.55 -12.02 16.32
CA LEU A 51 5.96 -12.37 15.03
C LEU A 51 7.03 -12.79 14.01
N GLY A 52 6.74 -13.85 13.25
CA GLY A 52 7.59 -14.28 12.13
C GLY A 52 7.49 -13.35 10.92
N VAL A 53 8.50 -13.37 10.05
CA VAL A 53 8.58 -12.46 8.88
C VAL A 53 7.96 -13.01 7.58
N ALA A 54 7.52 -14.27 7.56
CA ALA A 54 7.16 -14.95 6.31
C ALA A 54 5.65 -15.12 6.08
N ILE A 55 4.89 -15.37 7.15
CA ILE A 55 3.46 -15.71 7.11
C ILE A 55 2.78 -15.11 8.34
N THR A 56 1.68 -14.41 8.12
CA THR A 56 0.79 -13.82 9.15
C THR A 56 -0.68 -14.02 8.75
N GLY A 57 -1.61 -13.82 9.67
CA GLY A 57 -3.05 -13.99 9.50
C GLY A 57 -3.65 -15.22 10.17
N SER A 58 -2.82 -16.00 10.89
CA SER A 58 -3.26 -17.16 11.67
C SER A 58 -3.21 -16.90 13.18
N GLU A 59 -2.87 -15.68 13.58
CA GLU A 59 -2.88 -15.23 14.97
C GLU A 59 -4.30 -15.25 15.53
N ASP A 60 -4.45 -15.67 16.79
CA ASP A 60 -5.76 -15.72 17.48
C ASP A 60 -6.14 -14.32 17.99
N LEU A 61 -6.48 -13.44 17.04
CA LEU A 61 -6.92 -12.08 17.30
C LEU A 61 -8.29 -11.81 16.66
N VAL A 62 -9.20 -11.21 17.43
CA VAL A 62 -10.51 -10.78 16.92
C VAL A 62 -10.42 -9.60 15.95
N THR A 63 -9.40 -8.76 16.09
CA THR A 63 -9.18 -7.56 15.28
C THR A 63 -8.05 -7.79 14.29
N SER A 64 -8.35 -7.75 12.99
CA SER A 64 -7.32 -7.76 11.95
C SER A 64 -6.57 -6.41 11.90
N LEU A 65 -5.25 -6.43 11.77
CA LEU A 65 -4.44 -5.23 11.53
C LEU A 65 -3.92 -5.24 10.09
N VAL A 66 -4.25 -4.20 9.32
CA VAL A 66 -3.68 -3.96 7.99
C VAL A 66 -2.93 -2.64 7.99
N VAL A 67 -1.66 -2.73 7.59
CA VAL A 67 -0.75 -1.58 7.53
C VAL A 67 -0.38 -1.32 6.07
N THR A 68 -0.66 -0.11 5.57
CA THR A 68 -0.48 0.19 4.14
C THR A 68 0.95 0.57 3.78
N GLU A 69 1.65 1.31 4.66
CA GLU A 69 2.99 1.84 4.38
C GLU A 69 4.12 1.15 5.16
N GLY A 70 3.78 0.22 6.07
CA GLY A 70 4.73 -0.55 6.86
C GLY A 70 4.95 -0.03 8.29
N TYR A 71 6.04 -0.46 8.94
CA TYR A 71 6.26 -0.18 10.35
C TYR A 71 6.83 1.21 10.62
N GLY A 72 6.34 1.86 11.69
CA GLY A 72 6.68 3.22 12.09
C GLY A 72 5.49 4.16 12.03
N LYS A 73 5.71 5.44 12.33
CA LYS A 73 4.68 6.48 12.25
C LYS A 73 4.61 7.01 10.82
N ILE A 74 3.82 6.35 9.97
CA ILE A 74 3.73 6.62 8.55
C ILE A 74 2.29 6.98 8.17
N GLN A 75 2.14 8.07 7.43
CA GLN A 75 0.85 8.50 6.89
C GLN A 75 0.48 7.66 5.67
N MET A 76 -0.72 7.10 5.66
CA MET A 76 -1.31 6.41 4.51
C MET A 76 -1.36 7.35 3.31
N GLY A 77 -1.08 6.82 2.12
CA GLY A 77 -1.25 7.59 0.88
C GLY A 77 -2.66 8.19 0.77
N GLN A 78 -2.74 9.45 0.32
CA GLN A 78 -4.00 10.21 0.29
C GLN A 78 -5.08 9.50 -0.54
N GLN A 79 -4.71 8.97 -1.70
CA GLN A 79 -5.61 8.21 -2.57
C GLN A 79 -6.23 6.98 -1.86
N THR A 80 -5.41 6.22 -1.11
CA THR A 80 -5.88 5.07 -0.34
C THR A 80 -6.81 5.50 0.78
N TYR A 81 -6.46 6.59 1.48
CA TYR A 81 -7.30 7.13 2.53
C TYR A 81 -8.65 7.62 1.99
N ASP A 82 -8.66 8.33 0.86
CA ASP A 82 -9.88 8.83 0.22
C ASP A 82 -10.76 7.68 -0.27
N LEU A 83 -10.17 6.64 -0.85
CA LEU A 83 -10.89 5.42 -1.26
C LEU A 83 -11.59 4.74 -0.09
N LEU A 84 -10.88 4.55 1.03
CA LEU A 84 -11.40 3.86 2.21
C LEU A 84 -12.42 4.74 2.96
N SER A 85 -12.12 6.02 3.14
CA SER A 85 -13.01 6.97 3.82
C SER A 85 -14.30 7.24 3.04
N GLY A 86 -14.23 7.26 1.70
CA GLY A 86 -15.39 7.33 0.81
C GLY A 86 -16.33 6.11 0.93
N SER A 87 -15.88 5.05 1.60
CA SER A 87 -16.67 3.85 1.88
C SER A 87 -17.22 3.79 3.30
N ASN A 88 -17.13 4.88 4.08
CA ASN A 88 -17.65 4.93 5.44
C ASN A 88 -19.13 4.52 5.51
N GLY A 89 -19.46 3.68 6.50
CA GLY A 89 -20.81 3.16 6.71
C GLY A 89 -21.26 2.07 5.72
N ARG A 90 -20.39 1.62 4.80
CA ARG A 90 -20.70 0.51 3.89
C ARG A 90 -20.33 -0.84 4.50
N LEU A 91 -21.02 -1.87 4.04
CA LEU A 91 -20.64 -3.26 4.32
C LEU A 91 -19.24 -3.52 3.77
N ALA A 92 -18.39 -4.16 4.57
CA ALA A 92 -17.04 -4.53 4.18
C ALA A 92 -16.58 -5.80 4.91
N SER A 93 -15.66 -6.54 4.29
CA SER A 93 -14.94 -7.65 4.90
C SER A 93 -13.45 -7.38 4.85
N ILE A 94 -12.70 -7.84 5.85
CA ILE A 94 -11.25 -7.65 5.95
C ILE A 94 -10.57 -8.99 6.20
N ASN A 95 -9.40 -9.17 5.60
CA ASN A 95 -8.50 -10.28 5.88
C ASN A 95 -7.07 -9.73 5.92
N GLY A 96 -6.41 -9.84 7.07
CA GLY A 96 -5.05 -9.36 7.30
C GLY A 96 -3.95 -10.35 6.90
N ALA A 97 -4.29 -11.52 6.35
CA ALA A 97 -3.32 -12.55 6.05
C ALA A 97 -2.28 -12.11 5.02
N THR A 98 -1.01 -12.40 5.29
CA THR A 98 0.11 -12.09 4.40
C THR A 98 1.03 -13.29 4.27
N GLN A 99 1.41 -13.63 3.05
CA GLN A 99 2.38 -14.68 2.76
C GLN A 99 3.28 -14.23 1.62
N ILE A 100 4.60 -14.15 1.87
CA ILE A 100 5.55 -13.56 0.90
C ILE A 100 6.24 -14.58 -0.02
N ARG A 101 6.28 -15.86 0.35
CA ARG A 101 6.88 -16.96 -0.44
C ARG A 101 5.79 -17.92 -0.93
N ALA A 102 6.01 -18.55 -2.09
CA ALA A 102 5.23 -19.63 -2.71
C ALA A 102 3.72 -19.62 -2.37
N GLY A 103 2.87 -19.11 -3.27
CA GLY A 103 1.45 -18.91 -2.99
C GLY A 103 1.19 -17.58 -2.29
N VAL A 104 1.70 -16.49 -2.86
CA VAL A 104 1.66 -15.14 -2.27
C VAL A 104 0.22 -14.77 -1.88
N ILE A 105 0.02 -14.42 -0.61
CA ILE A 105 -1.24 -13.88 -0.07
C ILE A 105 -0.97 -12.45 0.36
N ARG A 106 -1.89 -11.55 0.04
CA ARG A 106 -1.88 -10.16 0.46
C ARG A 106 -3.11 -9.88 1.32
N PRO A 107 -3.01 -8.89 2.23
CA PRO A 107 -4.19 -8.39 2.90
C PRO A 107 -5.22 -7.89 1.89
N GLU A 108 -6.48 -8.08 2.21
CA GLU A 108 -7.60 -7.66 1.36
C GLU A 108 -8.70 -7.00 2.19
N ILE A 109 -9.33 -5.99 1.60
CA ILE A 109 -10.53 -5.33 2.09
C ILE A 109 -11.54 -5.38 0.95
N ILE A 110 -12.66 -6.07 1.17
CA ILE A 110 -13.70 -6.27 0.16
C ILE A 110 -14.89 -5.41 0.51
N ILE A 111 -15.25 -4.48 -0.39
CA ILE A 111 -16.38 -3.56 -0.22
C ILE A 111 -17.34 -3.80 -1.40
N PRO A 112 -18.51 -4.40 -1.19
CA PRO A 112 -19.48 -4.65 -2.26
C PRO A 112 -19.92 -3.35 -2.92
N ILE A 113 -19.92 -3.32 -4.25
CA ILE A 113 -20.44 -2.20 -5.03
C ILE A 113 -21.90 -2.54 -5.35
N ASN A 114 -22.84 -1.72 -4.87
CA ASN A 114 -24.25 -1.89 -5.25
C ASN A 114 -24.41 -1.46 -6.71
N ASP A 115 -24.88 -2.38 -7.57
CA ASP A 115 -25.08 -2.19 -9.01
C ASP A 115 -26.16 -1.13 -9.37
N ALA A 116 -26.74 -0.45 -8.38
CA ALA A 116 -27.73 0.62 -8.56
C ALA A 116 -27.12 2.00 -8.90
N SER A 117 -25.80 2.17 -8.75
CA SER A 117 -25.09 3.40 -9.11
C SER A 117 -24.25 3.24 -10.38
N LYS A 118 -24.71 2.46 -11.36
CA LYS A 118 -24.13 2.39 -12.71
C LYS A 118 -24.41 3.62 -13.59
N ASN A 119 -24.72 4.78 -12.99
CA ASN A 119 -24.95 6.04 -13.72
C ASN A 119 -24.33 7.23 -12.97
N SER A 120 -23.01 7.35 -13.04
CA SER A 120 -22.28 8.63 -13.21
C SER A 120 -20.82 8.39 -12.82
N ASN A 121 -19.92 8.49 -13.80
CA ASN A 121 -18.48 8.28 -13.70
C ASN A 121 -18.15 6.81 -13.41
N GLU A 122 -18.17 5.94 -14.42
CA GLU A 122 -16.93 5.67 -15.15
C GLU A 122 -15.83 6.73 -14.95
N ASN A 123 -15.39 6.93 -13.70
CA ASN A 123 -13.97 7.14 -13.50
C ASN A 123 -13.39 5.89 -14.10
N LYS A 124 -12.84 6.04 -15.31
CA LYS A 124 -11.83 5.14 -15.83
C LYS A 124 -11.10 4.65 -14.58
N ALA A 125 -11.23 3.36 -14.26
CA ALA A 125 -10.04 2.69 -13.81
C ALA A 125 -9.06 3.08 -14.91
N GLU A 126 -8.26 4.13 -14.66
CA GLU A 126 -7.18 4.49 -15.52
C GLU A 126 -6.40 3.20 -15.51
N LYS A 127 -6.60 2.40 -16.56
CA LYS A 127 -5.81 1.22 -16.86
C LYS A 127 -4.41 1.72 -16.59
N THR A 128 -3.81 1.33 -15.47
CA THR A 128 -2.59 1.94 -14.94
C THR A 128 -1.70 2.11 -16.15
N THR A 129 -1.64 3.34 -16.67
CA THR A 129 -1.21 3.50 -18.05
C THR A 129 0.28 3.26 -17.92
N GLY A 130 0.72 2.04 -18.26
CA GLY A 130 2.07 1.61 -17.99
C GLY A 130 3.00 2.72 -18.47
N MET A 131 4.01 3.04 -17.65
CA MET A 131 4.93 4.17 -17.86
C MET A 131 5.06 4.56 -19.35
N ILE A 132 4.59 5.77 -19.68
CA ILE A 132 4.72 6.41 -21.00
C ILE A 132 5.71 7.57 -20.95
N ALA A 133 6.17 8.05 -22.12
CA ALA A 133 6.91 9.31 -22.18
C ALA A 133 6.04 10.45 -21.62
N GLY A 134 6.65 11.31 -20.81
CA GLY A 134 5.96 12.36 -20.05
C GLY A 134 5.51 11.94 -18.65
N SER A 135 5.48 10.63 -18.32
CA SER A 135 5.11 10.19 -16.97
C SER A 135 6.09 10.72 -15.94
N THR A 136 5.58 11.17 -14.79
CA THR A 136 6.43 11.41 -13.63
C THR A 136 6.72 10.09 -12.94
N VAL A 137 7.98 9.86 -12.62
CA VAL A 137 8.44 8.61 -11.99
C VAL A 137 9.37 8.89 -10.83
N ARG A 138 9.35 8.02 -9.83
CA ARG A 138 10.31 7.99 -8.72
C ARG A 138 11.24 6.81 -8.88
N VAL A 139 12.53 7.03 -8.62
CA VAL A 139 13.51 5.95 -8.60
C VAL A 139 13.43 5.19 -7.28
N ILE A 140 13.18 3.88 -7.33
CA ILE A 140 13.00 3.02 -6.15
C ILE A 140 14.23 2.15 -5.83
N ARG A 141 15.37 2.39 -6.50
CA ARG A 141 16.65 1.71 -6.25
C ARG A 141 17.83 2.69 -6.28
N SER A 142 18.90 2.35 -5.58
CA SER A 142 20.20 3.02 -5.70
C SER A 142 20.71 3.01 -7.15
N PRO A 143 21.56 3.98 -7.55
CA PRO A 143 22.11 5.06 -6.74
C PRO A 143 21.19 6.29 -6.61
N ASN A 144 20.11 6.36 -7.37
CA ASN A 144 19.25 7.54 -7.45
C ASN A 144 17.97 7.43 -6.61
N PHE A 145 17.94 6.54 -5.60
CA PHE A 145 16.76 6.24 -4.79
C PHE A 145 16.07 7.51 -4.28
N GLY A 146 14.75 7.56 -4.41
CA GLY A 146 13.89 8.67 -3.98
C GLY A 146 13.85 9.86 -4.93
N LYS A 147 14.76 9.99 -5.90
CA LYS A 147 14.73 11.08 -6.87
C LYS A 147 13.52 10.94 -7.80
N ILE A 148 12.91 12.07 -8.11
CA ILE A 148 11.76 12.17 -9.01
C ILE A 148 12.22 12.78 -10.33
N GLY A 149 11.73 12.24 -11.44
CA GLY A 149 12.02 12.73 -12.77
C GLY A 149 10.88 12.52 -13.73
N ILE A 150 11.04 13.03 -14.95
CA ILE A 150 10.08 12.88 -16.04
C ILE A 150 10.65 11.95 -17.09
N VAL A 151 9.89 10.94 -17.50
CA VAL A 151 10.27 10.03 -18.57
C VAL A 151 10.37 10.80 -19.89
N LYS A 152 11.55 10.79 -20.52
CA LYS A 152 11.78 11.37 -21.85
C LYS A 152 11.59 10.34 -22.94
N GLU A 153 12.10 9.13 -22.72
CA GLU A 153 12.06 8.07 -23.73
C GLU A 153 11.93 6.69 -23.10
N LEU A 154 11.30 5.77 -23.83
CA LEU A 154 11.14 4.37 -23.47
C LEU A 154 11.65 3.49 -24.61
N PRO A 155 12.97 3.31 -24.75
CA PRO A 155 13.54 2.47 -25.80
C PRO A 155 12.92 1.08 -25.80
N ALA A 156 12.53 0.59 -26.98
CA ALA A 156 11.92 -0.73 -27.13
C ALA A 156 12.95 -1.87 -26.96
N GLU A 157 14.20 -1.60 -27.34
CA GLU A 157 15.30 -2.55 -27.26
C GLU A 157 15.77 -2.75 -25.81
N LEU A 158 16.24 -3.95 -25.51
CA LEU A 158 16.90 -4.24 -24.24
C LEU A 158 18.31 -3.65 -24.26
N ARG A 159 18.76 -3.09 -23.13
CA ARG A 159 20.13 -2.59 -22.95
C ARG A 159 20.88 -3.39 -21.91
N LYS A 160 22.18 -3.57 -22.13
CA LYS A 160 23.08 -4.31 -21.24
C LYS A 160 23.46 -3.43 -20.06
N MET A 161 23.17 -3.87 -18.85
CA MET A 161 23.60 -3.21 -17.62
C MET A 161 25.03 -3.60 -17.24
N GLU A 162 25.60 -2.94 -16.22
CA GLU A 162 26.90 -3.30 -15.64
C GLU A 162 26.93 -4.76 -15.15
N SER A 163 25.79 -5.28 -14.70
CA SER A 163 25.59 -6.70 -14.32
C SER A 163 25.51 -7.66 -15.51
N GLU A 164 25.78 -7.18 -16.72
CA GLU A 164 25.66 -7.87 -18.00
C GLU A 164 24.26 -8.32 -18.39
N THR A 165 23.26 -8.02 -17.57
CA THR A 165 21.87 -8.39 -17.80
C THR A 165 21.23 -7.47 -18.82
N MET A 166 20.45 -8.05 -19.73
CA MET A 166 19.66 -7.32 -20.72
C MET A 166 18.31 -6.93 -20.11
N VAL A 167 18.05 -5.63 -19.96
CA VAL A 167 16.82 -5.12 -19.33
C VAL A 167 16.17 -4.02 -20.16
N ARG A 168 14.87 -3.82 -19.96
CA ARG A 168 14.17 -2.65 -20.49
C ARG A 168 14.52 -1.44 -19.64
N VAL A 169 14.90 -0.35 -20.30
CA VAL A 169 15.26 0.91 -19.63
C VAL A 169 14.24 2.01 -19.95
N ALA A 170 14.26 3.06 -19.15
CA ALA A 170 13.68 4.36 -19.44
C ALA A 170 14.78 5.42 -19.36
N ILE A 171 14.73 6.40 -20.26
CA ILE A 171 15.53 7.61 -20.17
C ILE A 171 14.69 8.64 -19.43
N ILE A 172 15.14 9.04 -18.25
CA ILE A 172 14.41 9.97 -17.39
C ILE A 172 15.24 11.24 -17.19
N ASP A 173 14.57 12.39 -17.17
CA ASP A 173 15.19 13.66 -16.80
C ASP A 173 14.95 13.93 -15.32
N ILE A 174 16.04 14.09 -14.58
CA ILE A 174 16.04 14.53 -13.18
C ILE A 174 16.86 15.81 -13.11
N ASP A 175 16.21 16.92 -12.73
CA ASP A 175 16.83 18.25 -12.60
C ASP A 175 17.63 18.69 -13.84
N GLY A 176 17.13 18.39 -15.05
CA GLY A 176 17.77 18.75 -16.31
C GLY A 176 18.91 17.83 -16.75
N LYS A 177 19.14 16.71 -16.05
CA LYS A 177 20.09 15.67 -16.44
C LYS A 177 19.36 14.38 -16.80
N GLN A 178 19.76 13.79 -17.92
CA GLN A 178 19.20 12.52 -18.36
C GLN A 178 19.92 11.33 -17.71
N PHE A 179 19.14 10.39 -17.20
CA PHE A 179 19.59 9.13 -16.64
C PHE A 179 18.91 7.97 -17.36
N GLU A 180 19.69 6.95 -17.68
CA GLU A 180 19.18 5.68 -18.17
C GLU A 180 19.00 4.74 -16.98
N ILE A 181 17.76 4.34 -16.70
CA ILE A 181 17.42 3.52 -15.52
C ILE A 181 16.56 2.34 -15.94
N PRO A 182 16.80 1.12 -15.42
CA PRO A 182 15.91 -0.01 -15.62
C PRO A 182 14.47 0.33 -15.23
N ARG A 183 13.49 -0.03 -16.07
CA ARG A 183 12.08 0.26 -15.79
C ARG A 183 11.60 -0.37 -14.47
N SER A 184 12.18 -1.51 -14.09
CA SER A 184 11.93 -2.18 -12.80
C SER A 184 12.37 -1.39 -11.57
N ASN A 185 13.19 -0.36 -11.76
CA ASN A 185 13.73 0.49 -10.71
C ASN A 185 13.01 1.84 -10.64
N LEU A 186 11.87 1.96 -11.32
CA LEU A 186 11.05 3.16 -11.41
C LEU A 186 9.61 2.80 -11.04
N GLU A 187 8.96 3.67 -10.29
CA GLU A 187 7.51 3.65 -10.07
C GLU A 187 6.89 4.92 -10.66
N VAL A 188 5.73 4.80 -11.31
CA VAL A 188 4.97 5.97 -11.77
C VAL A 188 4.35 6.63 -10.54
N VAL A 189 4.49 7.94 -10.43
CA VAL A 189 3.86 8.73 -9.38
C VAL A 189 2.77 9.60 -10.01
N GLU A 190 1.59 9.55 -9.43
CA GLU A 190 0.54 10.53 -9.70
C GLU A 190 0.85 11.75 -8.82
N ILE A 191 1.04 12.90 -9.46
CA ILE A 191 1.14 14.17 -8.74
C ILE A 191 -0.26 14.78 -8.83
N ASP A 192 -0.92 14.88 -7.68
CA ASP A 192 -2.18 15.62 -7.50
C ASP A 192 -2.00 17.14 -7.71
#